data_AF-A0A1X9NA94-F1
#
_entry.id   AF-A0A1X9NA94-F1
#
_cell.length_a   1.000
_cell.length_b   1.000
_cell.length_c   1.000
_cell.angle_alpha   90.00
_cell.angle_beta   90.00
_cell.angle_gamma   90.00
#
_symmetry.space_group_name_H-M   'P 1'
#
loop_
_entity.id
_entity.type
_entity.pdbx_description
1 polymer ?
#
loop_
_entity_poly.entity_id
_entity_poly.type
_entity_poly.pdbx_seq_one_letter_code
_entity_poly.pdbx_strand_id
1 'polypeptide(L)'
;MVLLAKEDIRTTEVFEWQGIHLLHFSGSTCSKKIRIMLDIKEIDWTSHPINLIKRENNSDWFMGINPRGLVPVLVHDGAVHIESNDILNYLEKMKPEPSLMPIKDAEDLGRLLQLEDELHIDLRNITLRFTAPSKLMQRSKEQLVQYESAGTGTIGGSLDSHKKEELEYWQQFSINGGVTDAQVITSCKNFQQALDGLDFRLEKNNYLLGENISMADIAWFVTINRIVLAGYPLQQLHPRLAAWLRQLLQMPAFSKEAKAPLVQVLASKLIRMRDALRGKTLNSIVKL
;
A
#
# COMPACT_ATOMS: atom_id res chain seq x y z
N MET A 1 13.81 -8.27 5.38
CA MET A 1 12.83 -9.19 5.97
C MET A 1 12.69 -8.86 7.44
N VAL A 2 11.67 -8.09 7.79
CA VAL A 2 11.29 -7.96 9.20
C VAL A 2 10.44 -9.17 9.58
N LEU A 3 11.13 -10.30 9.79
CA LEU A 3 10.62 -11.37 10.64
C LEU A 3 10.66 -10.82 12.06
N LEU A 4 9.50 -10.71 12.69
CA LEU A 4 9.43 -10.19 14.06
C LEU A 4 10.04 -11.18 15.04
N ALA A 5 10.83 -10.66 15.98
CA ALA A 5 11.33 -11.44 17.10
C ALA A 5 10.14 -11.85 17.98
N LYS A 6 10.19 -13.04 18.60
CA LYS A 6 9.08 -13.50 19.45
C LYS A 6 8.84 -12.55 20.62
N GLU A 7 9.89 -11.91 21.12
CA GLU A 7 9.82 -10.92 22.19
C GLU A 7 9.04 -9.65 21.81
N ASP A 8 8.95 -9.32 20.51
CA ASP A 8 8.17 -8.19 20.02
C ASP A 8 6.67 -8.52 19.84
N ILE A 9 6.28 -9.80 20.00
CA ILE A 9 4.92 -10.31 19.77
C ILE A 9 4.26 -10.67 21.11
N ARG A 10 3.20 -9.95 21.47
CA ARG A 10 2.40 -10.18 22.68
C ARG A 10 1.17 -11.07 22.46
N THR A 11 0.64 -11.08 21.25
CA THR A 11 -0.50 -11.91 20.87
C THR A 11 0.02 -13.28 20.44
N THR A 12 0.26 -14.16 21.41
CA THR A 12 1.03 -15.40 21.21
C THR A 12 0.25 -16.53 20.52
N GLU A 13 -1.07 -16.44 20.42
CA GLU A 13 -1.89 -17.45 19.72
C GLU A 13 -1.47 -17.65 18.26
N VAL A 14 -0.87 -16.62 17.64
CA VAL A 14 -0.35 -16.72 16.26
C VAL A 14 0.73 -17.78 16.12
N PHE A 15 1.46 -18.11 17.19
CA PHE A 15 2.51 -19.14 17.16
C PHE A 15 1.98 -20.55 16.91
N GLU A 16 0.70 -20.78 17.17
CA GLU A 16 0.05 -22.08 16.96
C GLU A 16 -0.59 -22.20 15.57
N TRP A 17 -0.62 -21.11 14.80
CA TRP A 17 -1.24 -21.09 13.47
C TRP A 17 -0.40 -21.88 12.46
N GLN A 18 -1.06 -22.76 11.69
CA GLN A 18 -0.42 -23.66 10.72
C GLN A 18 -0.78 -23.28 9.29
N GLY A 19 0.20 -23.38 8.38
CA GLY A 19 0.09 -22.92 7.02
C GLY A 19 0.17 -21.41 6.92
N ILE A 20 -0.33 -20.85 5.82
CA ILE A 20 -0.22 -19.43 5.52
C ILE A 20 -1.49 -18.70 5.94
N HIS A 21 -1.31 -17.68 6.76
CA HIS A 21 -2.35 -16.79 7.21
C HIS A 21 -2.00 -15.36 6.81
N LEU A 22 -2.99 -14.61 6.34
CA LEU A 22 -2.81 -13.22 5.99
C LEU A 22 -3.78 -12.36 6.80
N LEU A 23 -3.24 -11.47 7.63
CA LEU A 23 -4.01 -10.39 8.23
C LEU A 23 -4.02 -9.21 7.26
N HIS A 24 -5.18 -8.82 6.76
CA HIS A 24 -5.27 -7.87 5.65
C HIS A 24 -6.52 -7.00 5.65
N PHE A 25 -6.45 -5.91 4.88
CA PHE A 25 -7.61 -5.08 4.59
C PHE A 25 -7.83 -4.98 3.08
N SER A 26 -9.07 -5.21 2.63
CA SER A 26 -9.43 -5.19 1.20
C SER A 26 -9.10 -3.87 0.51
N GLY A 27 -9.17 -2.76 1.25
CA GLY A 27 -8.84 -1.42 0.76
C GLY A 27 -7.35 -1.03 0.86
N SER A 28 -6.46 -1.85 1.41
CA SER A 28 -5.03 -1.54 1.55
C SER A 28 -4.26 -1.91 0.29
N THR A 29 -3.44 -0.99 -0.26
CA THR A 29 -2.56 -1.27 -1.41
C THR A 29 -1.52 -2.33 -1.06
N CYS A 30 -0.89 -2.23 0.11
CA CYS A 30 0.07 -3.22 0.59
C CYS A 30 -0.56 -4.61 0.75
N SER A 31 -1.79 -4.71 1.25
CA SER A 31 -2.52 -5.98 1.31
C SER A 31 -2.88 -6.54 -0.06
N LYS A 32 -3.13 -5.67 -1.05
CA LYS A 32 -3.39 -6.09 -2.44
C LYS A 32 -2.15 -6.71 -3.08
N LYS A 33 -0.94 -6.15 -2.84
CA LYS A 33 0.32 -6.72 -3.35
C LYS A 33 0.42 -8.20 -3.00
N ILE A 34 0.20 -8.53 -1.73
CA ILE A 34 0.35 -9.89 -1.22
C ILE A 34 -0.73 -10.82 -1.76
N ARG A 35 -1.99 -10.35 -1.88
CA ARG A 35 -3.05 -11.17 -2.49
C ARG A 35 -2.83 -11.44 -3.97
N ILE A 36 -2.31 -10.47 -4.72
CA ILE A 36 -1.89 -10.69 -6.12
C ILE A 36 -0.76 -11.73 -6.18
N MET A 37 0.25 -11.61 -5.31
CA MET A 37 1.36 -12.56 -5.22
C MET A 37 0.88 -13.98 -4.91
N LEU A 38 0.03 -14.14 -3.89
CA LEU A 38 -0.54 -15.43 -3.50
C LEU A 38 -1.38 -16.05 -4.63
N ASP A 39 -2.18 -15.23 -5.35
CA ASP A 39 -2.98 -15.69 -6.49
C ASP A 39 -2.07 -16.13 -7.66
N ILE A 40 -1.04 -15.35 -8.03
CA ILE A 40 -0.10 -15.70 -9.12
C ILE A 40 0.70 -16.96 -8.79
N LYS A 41 1.11 -17.08 -7.53
CA LYS A 41 1.88 -18.23 -7.05
C LYS A 41 0.99 -19.42 -6.73
N GLU A 42 -0.34 -19.33 -6.82
CA GLU A 42 -1.26 -20.41 -6.44
C GLU A 42 -0.91 -20.98 -5.04
N ILE A 43 -0.80 -20.08 -4.06
CA ILE A 43 -0.53 -20.44 -2.67
C ILE A 43 -1.84 -20.38 -1.91
N ASP A 44 -2.24 -21.48 -1.27
CA ASP A 44 -3.39 -21.51 -0.38
C ASP A 44 -3.11 -20.73 0.91
N TRP A 45 -4.11 -19.95 1.35
CA TRP A 45 -3.97 -19.11 2.54
C TRP A 45 -5.29 -18.90 3.27
N THR A 46 -5.18 -18.68 4.57
CA THR A 46 -6.29 -18.36 5.47
C THR A 46 -6.42 -16.84 5.65
N SER A 47 -7.62 -16.32 5.41
CA SER A 47 -7.91 -14.88 5.46
C SER A 47 -8.32 -14.40 6.85
N HIS A 48 -7.62 -13.39 7.35
CA HIS A 48 -7.99 -12.65 8.56
C HIS A 48 -8.23 -11.17 8.26
N PRO A 49 -9.48 -10.74 8.02
CA PRO A 49 -9.77 -9.35 7.69
C PRO A 49 -9.61 -8.43 8.90
N ILE A 50 -8.90 -7.31 8.72
CA ILE A 50 -8.72 -6.25 9.73
C ILE A 50 -9.34 -4.96 9.22
N ASN A 51 -10.35 -4.45 9.91
CA ASN A 51 -11.09 -3.28 9.50
C ASN A 51 -10.36 -1.98 9.89
N LEU A 52 -9.63 -1.40 8.93
CA LEU A 52 -8.93 -0.14 9.13
C LEU A 52 -9.86 1.07 9.30
N ILE A 53 -11.11 1.00 8.81
CA ILE A 53 -12.10 2.07 9.01
C ILE A 53 -12.54 2.09 10.48
N LYS A 54 -12.70 0.92 11.09
CA LYS A 54 -12.99 0.76 12.53
C LYS A 54 -11.73 0.80 13.40
N ARG A 55 -10.55 0.92 12.79
CA ARG A 55 -9.24 0.94 13.46
C ARG A 55 -8.93 -0.32 14.27
N GLU A 56 -9.37 -1.48 13.78
CA GLU A 56 -9.05 -2.77 14.42
C GLU A 56 -7.54 -3.05 14.46
N ASN A 57 -6.78 -2.44 13.56
CA ASN A 57 -5.31 -2.46 13.55
C ASN A 57 -4.67 -1.72 14.73
N ASN A 58 -5.44 -0.93 15.49
CA ASN A 58 -5.02 -0.28 16.72
C ASN A 58 -5.50 -1.02 17.98
N SER A 59 -6.16 -2.17 17.82
CA SER A 59 -6.54 -3.01 18.96
C SER A 59 -5.31 -3.60 19.64
N ASP A 60 -5.39 -3.87 20.94
CA ASP A 60 -4.32 -4.55 21.68
C ASP A 60 -3.99 -5.92 21.04
N TRP A 61 -5.01 -6.62 20.53
CA TRP A 61 -4.84 -7.89 19.83
C TRP A 61 -3.96 -7.73 18.58
N PHE A 62 -4.30 -6.79 17.68
CA PHE A 62 -3.52 -6.63 16.44
C PHE A 62 -2.15 -6.00 16.69
N MET A 63 -2.06 -5.00 17.56
CA MET A 63 -0.78 -4.36 17.90
C MET A 63 0.12 -5.27 18.73
N GLY A 64 -0.45 -6.30 19.38
CA GLY A 64 0.30 -7.40 19.96
C GLY A 64 0.86 -8.38 18.92
N ILE A 65 0.39 -8.37 17.67
CA ILE A 65 0.97 -9.15 16.56
C ILE A 65 1.99 -8.31 15.80
N ASN A 66 1.61 -7.09 15.40
CA ASN A 66 2.47 -6.14 14.71
C ASN A 66 2.51 -4.82 15.49
N PRO A 67 3.63 -4.49 16.18
CA PRO A 67 3.77 -3.26 16.96
C PRO A 67 3.57 -1.96 16.17
N ARG A 68 3.71 -1.99 14.84
CA ARG A 68 3.42 -0.84 13.95
C ARG A 68 1.93 -0.63 13.70
N GLY A 69 1.08 -1.62 13.99
CA GLY A 69 -0.35 -1.54 13.72
C GLY A 69 -0.67 -1.42 12.22
N LEU A 70 0.16 -1.99 11.35
CA LEU A 70 -0.02 -1.94 9.89
C LEU A 70 -0.39 -3.30 9.30
N VAL A 71 -1.14 -3.28 8.21
CA VAL A 71 -1.42 -4.44 7.35
C VAL A 71 -0.69 -4.30 6.01
N PRO A 72 -0.30 -5.41 5.35
CA PRO A 72 -0.53 -6.79 5.71
C PRO A 72 0.43 -7.32 6.78
N VAL A 73 0.02 -8.40 7.44
CA VAL A 73 0.90 -9.28 8.21
C VAL A 73 0.73 -10.69 7.67
N LEU A 74 1.82 -11.34 7.28
CA LEU A 74 1.82 -12.74 6.88
C LEU A 74 2.29 -13.57 8.09
N VAL A 75 1.52 -14.59 8.47
CA VAL A 75 1.93 -15.59 9.45
C VAL A 75 2.09 -16.92 8.72
N HIS A 76 3.27 -17.54 8.80
CA HIS A 76 3.53 -18.86 8.23
C HIS A 76 4.09 -19.77 9.32
N ASP A 77 3.33 -20.80 9.70
CA ASP A 77 3.69 -21.75 10.77
C ASP A 77 4.17 -21.03 12.05
N GLY A 78 3.40 -20.03 12.46
CA GLY A 78 3.70 -19.19 13.62
C GLY A 78 4.76 -18.10 13.43
N ALA A 79 5.50 -18.09 12.31
CA ALA A 79 6.45 -17.02 12.01
C ALA A 79 5.74 -15.77 11.48
N VAL A 80 5.94 -14.61 12.12
CA VAL A 80 5.26 -13.36 11.77
C VAL A 80 6.16 -12.48 10.89
N HIS A 81 5.74 -12.28 9.64
CA HIS A 81 6.41 -11.45 8.65
C HIS A 81 5.62 -10.16 8.42
N ILE A 82 6.30 -9.03 8.55
CA ILE A 82 5.77 -7.70 8.22
C ILE A 82 6.59 -7.07 7.09
N GLU A 83 6.20 -5.86 6.67
CA GLU A 83 6.71 -5.15 5.48
C GLU A 83 6.33 -5.81 4.15
N SER A 84 5.50 -5.13 3.35
CA SER A 84 4.90 -5.75 2.16
C SER A 84 5.93 -6.18 1.10
N ASN A 85 6.98 -5.40 0.88
CA ASN A 85 8.04 -5.77 -0.08
C ASN A 85 8.91 -6.93 0.44
N ASP A 86 9.08 -7.06 1.75
CA ASP A 86 9.75 -8.21 2.36
C ASP A 86 8.90 -9.48 2.26
N ILE A 87 7.59 -9.36 2.48
CA ILE A 87 6.64 -10.47 2.33
C ILE A 87 6.62 -10.96 0.87
N LEU A 88 6.67 -10.05 -0.12
CA LEU A 88 6.80 -10.43 -1.54
C LEU A 88 8.06 -11.30 -1.77
N ASN A 89 9.22 -10.82 -1.30
CA ASN A 89 10.47 -11.57 -1.42
C ASN A 89 10.44 -12.91 -0.68
N TYR A 90 9.77 -12.99 0.47
CA TYR A 90 9.59 -14.23 1.22
C TYR A 90 8.79 -15.26 0.43
N LEU A 91 7.64 -14.86 -0.12
CA LEU A 91 6.78 -15.73 -0.91
C LEU A 91 7.47 -16.18 -2.22
N GLU A 92 8.26 -15.30 -2.85
CA GLU A 92 9.07 -15.65 -4.02
C GLU A 92 10.07 -16.77 -3.70
N LYS A 93 10.77 -16.68 -2.55
CA LYS A 93 11.72 -17.73 -2.12
C LYS A 93 11.02 -19.02 -1.74
N MET A 94 9.85 -18.91 -1.11
CA MET A 94 9.07 -20.07 -0.66
C MET A 94 8.49 -20.85 -1.84
N LYS A 95 8.00 -20.17 -2.87
CA LYS A 95 7.51 -20.77 -4.11
C LYS A 95 8.14 -20.07 -5.33
N PRO A 96 9.32 -20.51 -5.80
CA PRO A 96 10.06 -19.83 -6.86
C PRO A 96 9.32 -19.75 -8.20
N GLU A 97 8.46 -20.73 -8.52
CA GLU A 97 7.75 -20.78 -9.79
C GLU A 97 6.28 -20.33 -9.67
N PRO A 98 5.76 -19.54 -10.64
CA PRO A 98 6.48 -18.90 -11.74
C PRO A 98 7.39 -17.77 -11.25
N SER A 99 8.62 -17.63 -11.75
CA SER A 99 9.54 -16.59 -11.26
C SER A 99 9.04 -15.17 -11.50
N LEU A 100 9.06 -14.35 -10.44
CA LEU A 100 8.73 -12.92 -10.46
C LEU A 100 9.95 -12.05 -10.14
N MET A 101 11.13 -12.66 -10.16
CA MET A 101 12.42 -12.03 -9.93
C MET A 101 13.29 -12.14 -11.21
N PRO A 102 13.31 -11.12 -12.07
CA PRO A 102 14.18 -11.13 -13.24
C PRO A 102 15.65 -11.10 -12.81
N ILE A 103 16.35 -12.25 -12.88
CA ILE A 103 17.72 -12.41 -12.38
C ILE A 103 18.68 -11.36 -12.95
N LYS A 104 18.53 -11.02 -14.25
CA LYS A 104 19.36 -10.02 -14.93
C LYS A 104 19.12 -8.60 -14.43
N ASP A 105 17.94 -8.34 -13.86
CA ASP A 105 17.48 -7.02 -13.45
C ASP A 105 17.17 -6.98 -11.94
N ALA A 106 17.84 -7.83 -11.15
CA ALA A 106 17.59 -7.95 -9.71
C ALA A 106 17.89 -6.64 -8.94
N GLU A 107 18.92 -5.90 -9.35
CA GLU A 107 19.22 -4.57 -8.79
C GLU A 107 18.12 -3.57 -9.11
N ASP A 108 17.68 -3.53 -10.37
CA ASP A 108 16.59 -2.67 -10.83
C ASP A 108 15.27 -3.02 -10.13
N LEU A 109 14.99 -4.29 -9.87
CA LEU A 109 13.86 -4.73 -9.05
C LEU A 109 13.93 -4.13 -7.64
N GLY A 110 15.08 -4.24 -6.99
CA GLY A 110 15.30 -3.63 -5.67
C GLY A 110 15.05 -2.12 -5.68
N ARG A 111 15.58 -1.42 -6.68
CA ARG A 111 15.38 0.03 -6.85
C ARG A 111 13.92 0.41 -7.07
N LEU A 112 13.18 -0.35 -7.89
CA LEU A 112 11.77 -0.06 -8.16
C LEU A 112 10.86 -0.33 -6.95
N LEU A 113 11.15 -1.36 -6.16
CA LEU A 113 10.42 -1.63 -4.92
C LEU A 113 10.73 -0.57 -3.85
N GLN A 114 11.99 -0.15 -3.73
CA GLN A 114 12.38 0.92 -2.83
C GLN A 114 11.73 2.26 -3.22
N LEU A 115 11.77 2.63 -4.50
CA LEU A 115 11.15 3.86 -4.98
C LEU A 115 9.64 3.91 -4.70
N GLU A 116 8.96 2.77 -4.84
CA GLU A 116 7.53 2.68 -4.51
C GLU A 116 7.26 2.84 -3.01
N ASP A 117 8.14 2.30 -2.16
CA ASP A 117 8.07 2.43 -0.70
C ASP A 117 8.33 3.88 -0.23
N GLU A 118 9.31 4.56 -0.83
CA GLU A 118 9.63 5.97 -0.57
C GLU A 118 8.45 6.90 -0.88
N LEU A 119 7.58 6.52 -1.83
CA LEU A 119 6.37 7.27 -2.21
C LEU A 119 5.15 6.93 -1.35
N HIS A 120 5.28 6.12 -0.29
CA HIS A 120 4.14 5.69 0.53
C HIS A 120 3.38 6.87 1.16
N ILE A 121 4.11 7.88 1.65
CA ILE A 121 3.49 9.09 2.23
C ILE A 121 2.78 9.93 1.16
N ASP A 122 3.35 9.97 -0.04
CA ASP A 122 2.78 10.68 -1.18
C ASP A 122 1.49 10.02 -1.66
N LEU A 123 1.49 8.68 -1.70
CA LEU A 123 0.32 7.87 -2.05
C LEU A 123 -0.81 8.14 -1.08
N ARG A 124 -0.49 8.17 0.22
CA ARG A 124 -1.43 8.45 1.28
C ARG A 124 -2.00 9.86 1.18
N ASN A 125 -1.17 10.88 0.93
CA ASN A 125 -1.62 12.26 0.77
C ASN A 125 -2.65 12.40 -0.35
N ILE A 126 -2.33 11.88 -1.53
CA ILE A 126 -3.22 11.89 -2.70
C ILE A 126 -4.51 11.12 -2.40
N THR A 127 -4.38 9.92 -1.81
CA THR A 127 -5.52 9.06 -1.49
C THR A 127 -6.47 9.71 -0.50
N LEU A 128 -5.96 10.19 0.64
CA LEU A 128 -6.79 10.79 1.69
C LEU A 128 -7.43 12.10 1.24
N ARG A 129 -6.78 12.87 0.36
CA ARG A 129 -7.35 14.10 -0.18
C ARG A 129 -8.58 13.83 -1.05
N PHE A 130 -8.49 12.86 -1.97
CA PHE A 130 -9.44 12.75 -3.08
C PHE A 130 -10.37 11.53 -3.01
N THR A 131 -10.15 10.61 -2.08
CA THR A 131 -10.96 9.37 -1.99
C THR A 131 -11.72 9.20 -0.68
N ALA A 132 -11.42 9.99 0.34
CA ALA A 132 -12.07 9.94 1.65
C ALA A 132 -12.38 11.34 2.20
N PRO A 133 -13.49 11.56 2.94
CA PRO A 133 -13.74 12.85 3.59
C PRO A 133 -12.77 13.09 4.75
N SER A 134 -12.00 14.19 4.73
CA SER A 134 -10.99 14.48 5.77
C SER A 134 -11.52 14.41 7.19
N LYS A 135 -12.75 14.91 7.44
CA LYS A 135 -13.39 14.87 8.77
C LYS A 135 -13.56 13.45 9.32
N LEU A 136 -13.81 12.47 8.45
CA LEU A 136 -13.97 11.07 8.86
C LEU A 136 -12.63 10.37 9.08
N MET A 137 -11.54 10.94 8.56
CA MET A 137 -10.19 10.38 8.68
C MET A 137 -9.39 10.97 9.84
N GLN A 138 -9.86 12.04 10.47
CA GLN A 138 -9.18 12.65 11.63
C GLN A 138 -9.12 11.68 12.81
N ARG A 139 -8.06 11.80 13.61
CA ARG A 139 -7.87 11.03 14.85
C ARG A 139 -8.09 11.95 16.05
N SER A 140 -8.87 11.50 17.04
CA SER A 140 -9.01 12.19 18.33
C SER A 140 -7.72 12.10 19.14
N LYS A 141 -7.58 12.95 20.16
CA LYS A 141 -6.41 12.93 21.05
C LYS A 141 -6.29 11.59 21.77
N GLU A 142 -7.40 11.08 22.27
CA GLU A 142 -7.48 9.80 22.98
C GLU A 142 -7.01 8.65 22.08
N GLN A 143 -7.40 8.68 20.80
CA GLN A 143 -6.98 7.66 19.84
C GLN A 143 -5.50 7.75 19.44
N LEU A 144 -4.88 8.95 19.53
CA LEU A 144 -3.45 9.11 19.31
C LEU A 144 -2.67 8.62 20.53
N VAL A 145 -3.12 8.94 21.74
CA VAL A 145 -2.56 8.43 22.99
C VAL A 145 -2.65 6.90 23.05
N GLN A 146 -3.79 6.32 22.67
CA GLN A 146 -3.94 4.86 22.59
C GLN A 146 -2.94 4.23 21.61
N TYR A 147 -2.75 4.82 20.44
CA TYR A 147 -1.78 4.31 19.46
C TYR A 147 -0.34 4.43 19.95
N GLU A 148 -0.01 5.52 20.64
CA GLU A 148 1.30 5.75 21.24
C GLU A 148 1.62 4.67 22.28
N SER A 149 0.68 4.37 23.18
CA SER A 149 0.87 3.42 24.28
C SER A 149 0.71 1.94 23.90
N ALA A 150 0.06 1.62 22.78
CA ALA A 150 -0.20 0.25 22.36
C ALA A 150 1.01 -0.45 21.71
N GLY A 151 1.07 -1.77 21.80
CA GLY A 151 2.19 -2.57 21.30
C GLY A 151 3.49 -2.38 22.12
N THR A 152 4.59 -2.97 21.66
CA THR A 152 5.91 -2.79 22.29
C THR A 152 6.58 -1.48 21.89
N GLY A 153 6.26 -0.97 20.69
CA GLY A 153 7.00 0.15 20.08
C GLY A 153 8.41 -0.24 19.61
N THR A 154 8.74 -1.53 19.63
CA THR A 154 10.03 -2.07 19.22
C THR A 154 9.90 -2.99 18.02
N ILE A 155 10.94 -3.01 17.19
CA ILE A 155 11.09 -3.93 16.06
C ILE A 155 12.52 -4.47 16.10
N GLY A 156 12.66 -5.79 16.22
CA GLY A 156 13.98 -6.42 16.41
C GLY A 156 14.62 -6.00 17.74
N GLY A 157 13.81 -5.81 18.79
CA GLY A 157 14.26 -5.38 20.11
C GLY A 157 14.74 -3.92 20.21
N SER A 158 14.66 -3.14 19.12
CA SER A 158 15.05 -1.72 19.09
C SER A 158 13.84 -0.81 18.94
N LEU A 159 13.88 0.40 19.52
CA LEU A 159 12.81 1.38 19.40
C LEU A 159 12.59 1.77 17.93
N ASP A 160 11.34 1.71 17.49
CA ASP A 160 10.95 1.93 16.10
C ASP A 160 10.56 3.40 15.84
N SER A 161 11.18 4.06 14.85
CA SER A 161 10.89 5.47 14.53
C SER A 161 9.51 5.66 13.89
N HIS A 162 8.98 4.61 13.24
CA HIS A 162 7.72 4.65 12.50
C HIS A 162 6.54 5.14 13.34
N LYS A 163 6.48 4.72 14.61
CA LYS A 163 5.40 5.14 15.51
C LYS A 163 5.39 6.67 15.70
N LYS A 164 6.57 7.27 15.87
CA LYS A 164 6.71 8.72 16.02
C LYS A 164 6.30 9.45 14.74
N GLU A 165 6.78 9.00 13.59
CA GLU A 165 6.44 9.57 12.28
C GLU A 165 4.92 9.50 12.01
N GLU A 166 4.28 8.38 12.36
CA GLU A 166 2.85 8.19 12.20
C GLU A 166 2.05 9.13 13.13
N LEU A 167 2.48 9.30 14.38
CA LEU A 167 1.87 10.26 15.32
C LEU A 167 1.97 11.70 14.80
N GLU A 168 3.17 12.10 14.36
CA GLU A 168 3.42 13.44 13.79
C GLU A 168 2.53 13.69 12.57
N TYR A 169 2.42 12.72 11.65
CA TYR A 169 1.56 12.84 10.48
C TYR A 169 0.10 13.12 10.87
N TRP A 170 -0.47 12.34 11.78
CA TRP A 170 -1.89 12.49 12.15
C TRP A 170 -2.16 13.75 12.95
N GLN A 171 -1.21 14.19 13.78
CA GLN A 171 -1.32 15.49 14.44
C GLN A 171 -1.38 16.62 13.41
N GLN A 172 -0.45 16.62 12.43
CA GLN A 172 -0.46 17.60 11.35
C GLN A 172 -1.71 17.52 10.49
N PHE A 173 -2.20 16.32 10.17
CA PHE A 173 -3.44 16.11 9.44
C PHE A 173 -4.63 16.75 10.17
N SER A 174 -4.75 16.56 11.49
CA SER A 174 -5.81 17.16 12.30
C SER A 174 -5.68 18.68 12.39
N ILE A 175 -4.47 19.21 12.62
CA ILE A 175 -4.19 20.66 12.66
C ILE A 175 -4.59 21.34 11.34
N ASN A 176 -4.26 20.72 10.21
CA ASN A 176 -4.54 21.26 8.88
C ASN A 176 -5.99 21.01 8.40
N GLY A 177 -6.79 20.25 9.16
CA GLY A 177 -8.13 19.83 8.74
C GLY A 177 -8.13 18.82 7.59
N GLY A 178 -7.00 18.16 7.34
CA GLY A 178 -6.77 17.19 6.27
C GLY A 178 -5.45 17.42 5.53
N VAL A 179 -5.27 16.72 4.40
CA VAL A 179 -4.12 16.95 3.50
C VAL A 179 -4.25 18.32 2.83
N THR A 180 -3.19 19.11 2.87
CA THR A 180 -3.12 20.46 2.27
C THR A 180 -2.85 20.42 0.77
N ASP A 181 -3.13 21.53 0.06
CA ASP A 181 -2.82 21.64 -1.37
C ASP A 181 -1.31 21.59 -1.63
N ALA A 182 -0.49 22.17 -0.75
CA ALA A 182 0.98 22.11 -0.84
C ALA A 182 1.51 20.66 -0.75
N GLN A 183 0.99 19.86 0.20
CA GLN A 183 1.34 18.44 0.30
C GLN A 183 0.95 17.67 -0.96
N VAL A 184 -0.26 17.90 -1.49
CA VAL A 184 -0.72 17.25 -2.72
C VAL A 184 0.15 17.63 -3.92
N ILE A 185 0.55 18.91 -4.05
CA ILE A 185 1.44 19.37 -5.13
C ILE A 185 2.79 18.65 -5.07
N THR A 186 3.41 18.60 -3.89
CA THR A 186 4.69 17.88 -3.71
C THR A 186 4.52 16.40 -4.04
N SER A 187 3.51 15.75 -3.46
CA SER A 187 3.26 14.32 -3.68
C SER A 187 2.99 13.98 -5.14
N CYS A 188 2.23 14.82 -5.86
CA CYS A 188 1.98 14.59 -7.29
C CYS A 188 3.24 14.79 -8.14
N LYS A 189 4.11 15.76 -7.82
CA LYS A 189 5.38 15.95 -8.53
C LYS A 189 6.33 14.76 -8.34
N ASN A 190 6.42 14.23 -7.12
CA ASN A 190 7.22 13.05 -6.84
C ASN A 190 6.72 11.84 -7.66
N PHE A 191 5.40 11.65 -7.71
CA PHE A 191 4.81 10.62 -8.58
C PHE A 191 5.09 10.87 -10.06
N GLN A 192 4.92 12.09 -10.57
CA GLN A 192 5.21 12.40 -11.97
C GLN A 192 6.64 11.98 -12.35
N GLN A 193 7.63 12.38 -11.55
CA GLN A 193 9.02 12.02 -11.79
C GLN A 193 9.24 10.50 -11.80
N ALA A 194 8.66 9.77 -10.85
CA ALA A 194 8.78 8.32 -10.81
C ALA A 194 8.08 7.66 -12.02
N LEU A 195 6.87 8.10 -12.34
CA LEU A 195 6.08 7.56 -13.45
C LEU A 195 6.68 7.88 -14.83
N ASP A 196 7.36 9.02 -14.99
CA ASP A 196 8.13 9.32 -16.21
C ASP A 196 9.20 8.25 -16.47
N GLY A 197 9.92 7.84 -15.42
CA GLY A 197 10.93 6.78 -15.50
C GLY A 197 10.33 5.42 -15.86
N LEU A 198 9.18 5.08 -15.28
CA LEU A 198 8.49 3.82 -15.57
C LEU A 198 7.86 3.80 -16.96
N ASP A 199 7.25 4.91 -17.41
CA ASP A 199 6.68 5.02 -18.75
C ASP A 199 7.77 4.90 -19.82
N PHE A 200 8.94 5.51 -19.58
CA PHE A 200 10.09 5.37 -20.46
C PHE A 200 10.56 3.91 -20.58
N ARG A 201 10.58 3.14 -19.48
CA ARG A 201 10.96 1.71 -19.51
C ARG A 201 10.01 0.88 -20.40
N LEU A 202 8.72 1.22 -20.44
CA LEU A 202 7.72 0.53 -21.26
C LEU A 202 7.79 0.86 -22.75
N GLU A 203 8.72 1.72 -23.18
CA GLU A 203 9.00 1.91 -24.61
C GLU A 203 9.58 0.65 -25.27
N LYS A 204 10.37 -0.12 -24.52
CA LYS A 204 11.11 -1.27 -25.05
C LYS A 204 10.71 -2.61 -24.42
N ASN A 205 9.85 -2.58 -23.40
CA ASN A 205 9.50 -3.74 -22.59
C ASN A 205 7.98 -3.87 -22.47
N ASN A 206 7.49 -5.10 -22.39
CA ASN A 206 6.08 -5.40 -22.13
C ASN A 206 5.66 -5.18 -20.67
N TYR A 207 6.61 -5.30 -19.74
CA TYR A 207 6.48 -5.10 -18.29
C TYR A 207 7.61 -4.23 -17.75
N LEU A 208 7.55 -3.83 -16.48
CA LEU A 208 8.48 -2.83 -15.93
C LEU A 208 9.95 -3.26 -15.98
N LEU A 209 10.21 -4.57 -15.97
CA LEU A 209 11.55 -5.18 -15.99
C LEU A 209 11.68 -6.25 -17.09
N GLY A 210 11.08 -6.01 -18.26
CA GLY A 210 11.29 -6.84 -19.45
C GLY A 210 10.01 -7.49 -19.98
N GLU A 211 10.13 -8.73 -20.44
CA GLU A 211 9.07 -9.45 -21.17
C GLU A 211 8.09 -10.20 -20.28
N ASN A 212 8.44 -10.40 -19.01
CA ASN A 212 7.63 -11.13 -18.04
C ASN A 212 7.27 -10.26 -16.84
N ILE A 213 6.17 -10.59 -16.18
CA ILE A 213 5.72 -9.95 -14.95
C ILE A 213 6.75 -10.18 -13.85
N SER A 214 7.00 -9.14 -13.07
CA SER A 214 7.87 -9.17 -11.89
C SER A 214 7.14 -8.67 -10.64
N MET A 215 7.79 -8.80 -9.48
CA MET A 215 7.30 -8.18 -8.25
C MET A 215 7.19 -6.64 -8.37
N ALA A 216 7.97 -6.00 -9.25
CA ALA A 216 7.83 -4.56 -9.53
C ALA A 216 6.45 -4.26 -10.14
N ASP A 217 5.96 -5.09 -11.06
CA ASP A 217 4.66 -4.90 -11.68
C ASP A 217 3.52 -5.02 -10.66
N ILE A 218 3.63 -5.95 -9.71
CA ILE A 218 2.67 -6.12 -8.61
C ILE A 218 2.62 -4.87 -7.73
N ALA A 219 3.78 -4.38 -7.28
CA ALA A 219 3.89 -3.23 -6.39
C ALA A 219 3.38 -1.95 -7.06
N TRP A 220 3.85 -1.68 -8.29
CA TRP A 220 3.46 -0.47 -9.01
C TRP A 220 2.02 -0.51 -9.51
N PHE A 221 1.46 -1.70 -9.78
CA PHE A 221 0.06 -1.80 -10.20
C PHE A 221 -0.89 -1.27 -9.15
N VAL A 222 -0.74 -1.71 -7.89
CA VAL A 222 -1.65 -1.30 -6.81
C VAL A 222 -1.52 0.19 -6.50
N THR A 223 -0.31 0.73 -6.66
CA THR A 223 0.02 2.14 -6.41
C THR A 223 -0.52 3.04 -7.53
N ILE A 224 -0.27 2.69 -8.79
CA ILE A 224 -0.78 3.42 -9.95
C ILE A 224 -2.32 3.35 -10.00
N ASN A 225 -2.91 2.18 -9.78
CA ASN A 225 -4.36 2.04 -9.73
C ASN A 225 -4.98 2.95 -8.66
N ARG A 226 -4.31 3.10 -7.50
CA ARG A 226 -4.79 3.97 -6.41
C ARG A 226 -4.77 5.46 -6.79
N ILE A 227 -3.69 5.96 -7.38
CA ILE A 227 -3.61 7.39 -7.77
C ILE A 227 -4.54 7.70 -8.96
N VAL A 228 -4.76 6.75 -9.87
CA VAL A 228 -5.76 6.89 -10.94
C VAL A 228 -7.17 7.00 -10.35
N LEU A 229 -7.50 6.18 -9.35
CA LEU A 229 -8.76 6.32 -8.61
C LEU A 229 -8.90 7.68 -7.92
N ALA A 230 -7.80 8.27 -7.46
CA ALA A 230 -7.74 9.62 -6.90
C ALA A 230 -7.83 10.74 -7.95
N GLY A 231 -7.83 10.41 -9.24
CA GLY A 231 -8.02 11.36 -10.34
C GLY A 231 -6.76 11.73 -11.11
N TYR A 232 -5.65 11.02 -10.91
CA TYR A 232 -4.43 11.23 -11.68
C TYR A 232 -4.64 10.92 -13.18
N PRO A 233 -4.30 11.83 -14.13
CA PRO A 233 -4.60 11.68 -15.54
C PRO A 233 -3.56 10.82 -16.28
N LEU A 234 -3.43 9.56 -15.85
CA LEU A 234 -2.38 8.64 -16.33
C LEU A 234 -2.33 8.51 -17.86
N GLN A 235 -3.48 8.42 -18.54
CA GLN A 235 -3.52 8.28 -20.00
C GLN A 235 -2.97 9.50 -20.75
N GLN A 236 -3.12 10.70 -20.17
CA GLN A 236 -2.65 11.94 -20.78
C GLN A 236 -1.15 12.12 -20.56
N LEU A 237 -0.67 11.82 -19.34
CA LEU A 237 0.71 12.10 -18.94
C LEU A 237 1.67 10.93 -19.24
N HIS A 238 1.20 9.69 -19.10
CA HIS A 238 2.01 8.48 -19.23
C HIS A 238 1.23 7.39 -20.01
N PRO A 239 1.10 7.54 -21.34
CA PRO A 239 0.24 6.68 -22.15
C PRO A 239 0.69 5.22 -22.20
N ARG A 240 1.99 4.91 -22.03
CA ARG A 240 2.50 3.53 -22.03
C ARG A 240 2.16 2.86 -20.70
N LEU A 241 2.30 3.55 -19.58
CA LEU A 241 1.81 3.07 -18.28
C LEU A 241 0.30 2.86 -18.28
N ALA A 242 -0.47 3.73 -18.94
CA ALA A 242 -1.91 3.53 -19.07
C ALA A 242 -2.25 2.26 -19.88
N ALA A 243 -1.46 1.93 -20.92
CA ALA A 243 -1.59 0.68 -21.66
C ALA A 243 -1.19 -0.54 -20.82
N TRP A 244 -0.05 -0.47 -20.13
CA TRP A 244 0.42 -1.50 -19.20
C TRP A 244 -0.60 -1.79 -18.08
N LEU A 245 -1.21 -0.75 -17.50
CA LEU A 245 -2.25 -0.91 -16.48
C LEU A 245 -3.46 -1.66 -17.05
N ARG A 246 -3.89 -1.32 -18.27
CA ARG A 246 -4.99 -2.04 -18.95
C ARG A 246 -4.63 -3.49 -19.25
N GLN A 247 -3.38 -3.77 -19.63
CA GLN A 247 -2.90 -5.13 -19.87
C GLN A 247 -2.96 -5.97 -18.60
N LEU A 248 -2.44 -5.46 -17.47
CA LEU A 248 -2.52 -6.16 -16.18
C LEU A 248 -3.96 -6.39 -15.73
N LEU A 249 -4.87 -5.43 -15.98
CA LEU A 249 -6.30 -5.57 -15.66
C LEU A 249 -7.02 -6.68 -16.44
N GLN A 250 -6.43 -7.26 -17.50
CA GLN A 250 -6.99 -8.45 -18.16
C GLN A 250 -6.70 -9.75 -17.39
N MET A 251 -5.79 -9.71 -16.43
CA MET A 251 -5.40 -10.89 -15.66
C MET A 251 -6.28 -11.04 -14.41
N PRO A 252 -6.78 -12.24 -14.09
CA PRO A 252 -7.63 -12.46 -12.91
C PRO A 252 -7.02 -11.97 -11.58
N ALA A 253 -5.74 -12.28 -11.33
CA ALA A 253 -5.04 -11.89 -10.10
C ALA A 253 -5.06 -10.37 -9.85
N PHE A 254 -4.88 -9.58 -10.91
CA PHE A 254 -4.87 -8.11 -10.84
C PHE A 254 -6.28 -7.51 -10.85
N SER A 255 -7.15 -7.98 -11.75
CA SER A 255 -8.49 -7.44 -11.93
C SER A 255 -9.39 -7.61 -10.70
N LYS A 256 -9.23 -8.72 -9.97
CA LYS A 256 -9.90 -8.98 -8.68
C LYS A 256 -9.57 -7.91 -7.65
N GLU A 257 -8.29 -7.51 -7.57
CA GLU A 257 -7.83 -6.51 -6.60
C GLU A 257 -8.01 -5.06 -7.07
N ALA A 258 -8.28 -4.83 -8.36
CA ALA A 258 -8.65 -3.51 -8.87
C ALA A 258 -10.07 -3.09 -8.45
N LYS A 259 -10.96 -4.06 -8.20
CA LYS A 259 -12.35 -3.80 -7.83
C LYS A 259 -12.41 -3.10 -6.47
N ALA A 260 -13.15 -1.99 -6.41
CA ALA A 260 -13.51 -1.34 -5.17
C ALA A 260 -15.00 -1.61 -4.86
N PRO A 261 -15.39 -1.69 -3.57
CA PRO A 261 -16.80 -1.78 -3.20
C PRO A 261 -17.62 -0.63 -3.82
N LEU A 262 -18.84 -0.91 -4.29
CA LEU A 262 -19.68 0.07 -5.00
C LEU A 262 -19.89 1.35 -4.18
N VAL A 263 -20.09 1.22 -2.86
CA VAL A 263 -20.24 2.35 -1.94
C VAL A 263 -19.01 3.27 -1.97
N GLN A 264 -17.80 2.70 -1.99
CA GLN A 264 -16.56 3.47 -2.10
C GLN A 264 -16.48 4.19 -3.45
N VAL A 265 -16.81 3.51 -4.55
CA VAL A 265 -16.82 4.11 -5.90
C VAL A 265 -17.76 5.30 -5.97
N LEU A 266 -18.97 5.17 -5.41
CA LEU A 266 -19.96 6.24 -5.37
C LEU A 266 -19.48 7.42 -4.50
N ALA A 267 -18.93 7.15 -3.31
CA ALA A 267 -18.36 8.17 -2.45
C ALA A 267 -17.23 8.95 -3.13
N SER A 268 -16.29 8.25 -3.77
CA SER A 268 -15.20 8.88 -4.52
C SER A 268 -15.71 9.70 -5.71
N LYS A 269 -16.75 9.25 -6.43
CA LYS A 269 -17.38 10.04 -7.50
C LYS A 269 -17.98 11.34 -6.96
N LEU A 270 -18.71 11.30 -5.84
CA LEU A 270 -19.28 12.49 -5.21
C LEU A 270 -18.20 13.48 -4.76
N ILE A 271 -17.12 12.98 -4.14
CA ILE A 271 -15.96 13.80 -3.75
C ILE A 271 -15.37 14.49 -4.98
N ARG A 272 -15.12 13.75 -6.07
CA ARG A 272 -14.57 14.32 -7.31
C ARG A 272 -15.51 15.35 -7.95
N MET A 273 -16.82 15.11 -7.96
CA MET A 273 -17.79 16.09 -8.47
C MET A 273 -17.79 17.38 -7.65
N ARG A 274 -17.79 17.28 -6.32
CA ARG A 274 -17.66 18.43 -5.41
C ARG A 274 -16.37 19.20 -5.67
N ASP A 275 -15.27 18.49 -5.83
CA ASP A 275 -13.96 19.10 -6.03
C ASP A 275 -13.86 19.77 -7.41
N ALA A 276 -14.47 19.19 -8.45
CA ALA A 276 -14.63 19.81 -9.77
C ALA A 276 -15.39 21.14 -9.70
N LEU A 277 -16.54 21.16 -9.02
CA LEU A 277 -17.34 22.39 -8.84
C LEU A 277 -16.59 23.49 -8.08
N ARG A 278 -15.61 23.13 -7.25
CA ARG A 278 -14.81 24.06 -6.45
C ARG A 278 -13.47 24.43 -7.11
N GLY A 279 -13.16 23.89 -8.29
CA GLY A 279 -11.84 24.05 -8.90
C GLY A 279 -10.71 23.47 -8.05
N LYS A 280 -10.99 22.41 -7.27
CA LYS A 280 -10.06 21.73 -6.36
C LYS A 280 -9.81 20.27 -6.74
N THR A 281 -9.90 19.93 -8.03
CA THR A 281 -9.49 18.61 -8.51
C THR A 281 -7.97 18.49 -8.41
N LEU A 282 -7.47 17.25 -8.47
CA LEU A 282 -6.03 17.00 -8.54
C LEU A 282 -5.40 17.78 -9.71
N ASN A 283 -6.01 17.75 -10.90
CA ASN A 283 -5.51 18.46 -12.07
C ASN A 283 -5.50 19.98 -11.88
N SER A 284 -6.53 20.57 -11.26
CA SER A 284 -6.59 22.03 -11.07
C SER A 284 -5.60 22.52 -10.02
N ILE A 285 -5.39 21.75 -8.95
CA ILE A 285 -4.45 22.09 -7.87
C ILE A 285 -3.00 22.00 -8.38
N VAL A 286 -2.66 20.92 -9.09
CA VAL A 286 -1.29 20.62 -9.50
C VAL A 286 -0.93 21.23 -10.86
N LYS A 287 -1.93 21.69 -11.63
CA LYS A 287 -1.80 22.22 -12.99
C LYS A 287 -1.23 21.17 -13.96
N LEU A 288 -1.89 20.01 -13.97
CA LEU A 288 -1.58 18.85 -14.84
C LEU A 288 -2.20 18.97 -16.23
#